data_AF-A0A352NY41-F1
#
_entry.id   AF-A0A352NY41-F1
#
_cell.length_a   1.000
_cell.length_b   1.000
_cell.length_c   1.000
_cell.angle_alpha   90.00
_cell.angle_beta   90.00
_cell.angle_gamma   90.00
#
_symmetry.space_group_name_H-M   'P 1'
#
loop_
_entity.id
_entity.type
_entity.pdbx_description
1 polymer ?
#
loop_
_entity_poly.entity_id
_entity_poly.type
_entity_poly.pdbx_seq_one_letter_code
_entity_poly.pdbx_strand_id
1 'polypeptide(L)' 'DIDDAVKAADFIKAKIVVPIHYNTFGLINADPELFKSKVKSSDAVILNINESMNV' A
#
# COMPACT_ATOMS: atom_id res chain seq x y z
N ASP A 1 7.16 -5.41 6.21
CA ASP A 1 8.02 -4.35 5.66
C ASP A 1 7.43 -3.86 4.33
N ILE A 2 7.76 -2.63 3.89
CA ILE A 2 7.35 -2.08 2.60
C ILE A 2 7.84 -2.96 1.45
N ASP A 3 9.10 -3.40 1.48
CA ASP A 3 9.68 -4.20 0.39
C ASP A 3 9.01 -5.56 0.23
N ASP A 4 8.67 -6.21 1.34
CA ASP A 4 7.90 -7.45 1.32
C ASP A 4 6.48 -7.24 0.79
N ALA A 5 5.84 -6.12 1.15
CA ALA A 5 4.51 -5.79 0.65
C ALA A 5 4.53 -5.49 -0.86
N VAL A 6 5.55 -4.81 -1.37
CA VAL A 6 5.76 -4.59 -2.81
C VAL A 6 5.93 -5.91 -3.54
N LYS A 7 6.73 -6.82 -2.98
CA LYS A 7 6.92 -8.17 -3.54
C LYS A 7 5.62 -8.98 -3.55
N ALA A 8 4.82 -8.89 -2.48
CA ALA A 8 3.51 -9.53 -2.43
C ALA A 8 2.54 -8.95 -3.48
N ALA A 9 2.53 -7.63 -3.66
CA ALA A 9 1.74 -6.98 -4.71
C ALA A 9 2.15 -7.44 -6.11
N ASP A 10 3.44 -7.66 -6.37
CA ASP A 10 3.92 -8.22 -7.64
C ASP A 10 3.58 -9.71 -7.83
N PHE A 11 3.46 -10.48 -6.75
CA PHE A 11 2.99 -11.86 -6.84
C PHE A 11 1.49 -11.94 -7.17
N ILE A 12 0.67 -11.07 -6.56
CA ILE A 12 -0.79 -11.10 -6.70
C ILE A 12 -1.23 -10.43 -8.02
N LYS A 13 -0.57 -9.33 -8.41
CA LYS A 13 -0.90 -8.53 -9.60
C LYS A 13 -2.37 -8.12 -9.67
N ALA A 14 -2.92 -7.67 -8.55
CA ALA A 14 -4.25 -7.08 -8.51
C ALA A 14 -4.31 -5.81 -9.37
N LYS A 15 -5.52 -5.42 -9.81
CA LYS A 15 -5.70 -4.16 -10.56
C LYS A 15 -5.34 -2.95 -9.70
N ILE A 16 -5.86 -2.93 -8.48
CA ILE A 16 -5.65 -1.87 -7.48
C ILE A 16 -5.16 -2.52 -6.19
N VAL A 17 -4.20 -1.88 -5.52
CA VAL A 17 -3.72 -2.25 -4.19
C VAL A 17 -3.78 -1.05 -3.26
N VAL A 18 -4.16 -1.30 -2.00
CA VAL A 18 -4.24 -0.25 -0.96
C VAL A 18 -3.30 -0.65 0.19
N PRO A 19 -2.27 0.14 0.51
CA PRO A 19 -1.46 -0.11 1.70
C PRO A 19 -2.31 0.14 2.95
N ILE A 20 -2.25 -0.81 3.90
CA ILE A 20 -2.99 -0.75 5.17
C ILE A 20 -2.06 -1.12 6.33
N HIS A 21 -2.58 -1.00 7.56
CA HIS A 21 -1.91 -1.46 8.78
C HIS A 21 -0.52 -0.84 8.98
N TYR A 22 -0.45 0.48 8.80
CA TYR A 22 0.72 1.32 9.08
C TYR A 22 0.31 2.54 9.90
N ASN A 23 1.27 3.19 10.56
CA ASN A 23 1.10 4.44 11.33
C ASN A 23 0.02 4.42 12.42
N THR A 24 -0.51 3.25 12.82
CA THR A 24 -1.47 3.14 13.94
C THR A 24 -0.77 3.24 15.29
N PHE A 25 0.48 2.77 15.36
CA PHE A 25 1.36 2.86 16.52
C PHE A 25 2.75 3.29 16.05
N GLY A 26 3.52 3.96 16.92
CA GLY A 26 4.87 4.41 16.56
C GLY A 26 5.81 3.28 16.13
N LEU A 27 5.55 2.04 16.56
CA LEU A 27 6.31 0.85 16.17
C LEU A 27 6.12 0.45 14.70
N ILE A 28 4.97 0.80 14.10
CA ILE A 28 4.60 0.42 12.73
C ILE A 28 4.57 1.62 11.78
N ASN A 29 5.45 2.60 12.04
CA ASN A 29 5.61 3.75 11.15
C ASN A 29 6.14 3.27 9.79
N ALA A 30 5.44 3.63 8.71
CA ALA A 30 5.84 3.34 7.34
C ALA A 30 5.34 4.45 6.40
N ASP A 31 6.08 4.69 5.32
CA ASP A 31 5.74 5.68 4.31
C ASP A 31 4.91 5.03 3.18
N PRO A 32 3.60 5.33 3.07
CA PRO A 32 2.76 4.78 2.01
C PRO A 32 3.10 5.34 0.62
N GLU A 33 3.69 6.53 0.52
CA GLU A 33 4.13 7.09 -0.76
C GLU A 33 5.36 6.34 -1.29
N LEU A 34 6.27 5.94 -0.40
CA LEU A 34 7.37 5.05 -0.77
C LEU A 34 6.84 3.71 -1.29
N PHE A 35 5.87 3.10 -0.63
CA PHE A 35 5.21 1.88 -1.12
C PHE A 35 4.61 2.09 -2.51
N LYS A 36 3.81 3.14 -2.70
CA LYS A 36 3.19 3.50 -3.99
C LYS A 36 4.22 3.70 -5.09
N SER A 37 5.35 4.35 -4.79
CA SER A 37 6.44 4.56 -5.76
C SER A 37 7.13 3.26 -6.19
N LYS A 38 7.19 2.26 -5.30
CA LYS A 38 7.85 0.96 -5.52
C LYS A 38 6.97 -0.07 -6.21
N VAL A 39 5.65 -0.04 -6.01
CA VAL A 39 4.71 -0.92 -6.71
C VAL A 39 4.69 -0.55 -8.19
N LYS A 40 5.03 -1.51 -9.07
CA LYS A 40 5.03 -1.34 -10.53
C LYS A 40 3.99 -2.21 -11.24
N SER A 41 3.51 -3.26 -10.59
CA SER A 41 2.62 -4.28 -11.15
C SER A 41 1.13 -3.93 -11.04
N SER A 42 0.78 -2.95 -10.20
CA SER A 42 -0.58 -2.62 -9.80
C SER A 42 -0.73 -1.11 -9.62
N ASP A 43 -1.95 -0.59 -9.75
CA ASP A 43 -2.24 0.79 -9.35
C ASP A 43 -2.33 0.87 -7.82
N ALA A 44 -1.44 1.63 -7.20
CA ALA A 44 -1.39 1.78 -5.75
C ALA A 44 -2.13 3.05 -5.33
N VAL A 45 -3.23 2.87 -4.60
CA VAL A 45 -4.08 3.95 -4.11
C VAL A 45 -3.95 4.03 -2.60
N ILE A 46 -3.51 5.19 -2.10
CA ILE A 46 -3.41 5.47 -0.67
C ILE A 46 -4.77 6.02 -0.25
N LEU A 47 -5.41 5.36 0.71
CA LEU A 47 -6.62 5.87 1.35
C LEU A 47 -6.30 6.29 2.78
N ASN A 48 -6.66 7.53 3.11
CA ASN A 48 -6.64 8.01 4.48
C ASN A 48 -7.84 7.46 5.27
N ILE A 49 -7.80 7.62 6.59
CA ILE A 49 -8.91 7.21 7.47
C ILE A 49 -10.19 7.93 7.02
N ASN A 50 -11.26 7.16 6.82
CA ASN A 50 -12.57 7.60 6.30
C ASN A 50 -12.62 7.98 4.81
N GLU A 51 -11.56 7.79 4.02
CA GLU A 51 -11.64 7.87 2.56
C GLU A 51 -12.21 6.56 1.98
N SER A 52 -12.81 6.67 0.80
CA SER A 52 -13.37 5.55 0.05
C SER A 52 -13.03 5.66 -1.44
N MET A 53 -13.10 4.54 -2.14
CA MET A 53 -12.97 4.48 -3.59
C MET A 53 -14.16 3.74 -4.20
N ASN A 54 -14.53 4.13 -5.42
CA ASN A 54 -15.48 3.38 -6.24
C ASN A 54 -14.71 2.30 -7.00
N VAL A 55 -15.34 1.13 -7.14
CA VAL A 55 -14.80 -0.06 -7.81
C VAL A 55 -15.58 -0.40 -9.06
#